data_AF-D4XNC6-F1
#
_entry.id   AF-D4XNC6-F1
#
_cell.length_a   1.000
_cell.length_b   1.000
_cell.length_c   1.000
_cell.angle_alpha   90.00
_cell.angle_beta   90.00
_cell.angle_gamma   90.00
#
_symmetry.space_group_name_H-M   'P 1'
#
loop_
_entity.id
_entity.type
_entity.pdbx_description
1 polymer ?
#
loop_
_entity_poly.entity_id
_entity_poly.type
_entity_poly.pdbx_seq_one_letter_code
_entity_poly.pdbx_strand_id
1 'polypeptide(L)'
;MSFSEFETSLQNGQPIRLYQFQRGPIRWGYTSADRNITHVGIVFRTIEGGITDDGIRQTGDAQADTLTLTLPASTDVAQMYRVVAPGQTVQVTIFDLHYGDNGYLVVWIGNVAGVKFTDQITAKVQCQTLETTLERTGLRKTWMRGCSNTLYDNACRAPRNNFKTEGVITHMDGISIGFAAASGQPNGY
;
A
#
# COMPACT_ATOMS: atom_id res chain seq x y z
N MET A 1 -2.74 -24.85 -22.32
CA MET A 1 -3.24 -25.43 -21.06
C MET A 1 -3.79 -24.29 -20.25
N SER A 2 -4.89 -24.52 -19.54
CA SER A 2 -5.57 -23.49 -18.75
C SER A 2 -5.19 -23.64 -17.28
N PHE A 3 -5.21 -22.54 -16.53
CA PHE A 3 -4.95 -22.51 -15.09
C PHE A 3 -5.73 -23.59 -14.33
N SER A 4 -7.00 -23.82 -14.69
CA SER A 4 -7.85 -24.85 -14.08
C SER A 4 -7.37 -26.28 -14.28
N GLU A 5 -6.64 -26.59 -15.35
CA GLU A 5 -6.10 -27.94 -15.58
C GLU A 5 -4.96 -28.26 -14.60
N PHE A 6 -4.18 -27.24 -14.19
CA PHE A 6 -3.11 -27.41 -13.21
C PHE A 6 -3.67 -27.47 -11.78
N GLU A 7 -4.62 -26.60 -11.43
CA GLU A 7 -5.28 -26.58 -10.13
C GLU A 7 -6.02 -27.88 -9.80
N THR A 8 -6.68 -28.48 -10.79
CA THR A 8 -7.40 -29.75 -10.61
C THR A 8 -6.51 -30.99 -10.75
N SER A 9 -5.24 -30.82 -11.12
CA SER A 9 -4.31 -31.93 -11.31
C SER A 9 -3.84 -32.53 -9.99
N LEU A 10 -3.59 -33.84 -9.98
CA LEU A 10 -3.05 -34.53 -8.80
C LEU A 10 -1.56 -34.26 -8.55
N GLN A 11 -0.79 -33.89 -9.57
CA GLN A 11 0.68 -33.82 -9.48
C GLN A 11 1.34 -32.68 -10.27
N ASN A 12 0.61 -32.00 -11.17
CA ASN A 12 1.22 -31.03 -12.07
C ASN A 12 1.20 -29.60 -11.51
N GLY A 13 0.51 -29.36 -10.39
CA GLY A 13 0.43 -28.06 -9.75
C GLY A 13 1.80 -27.55 -9.28
N GLN A 14 2.25 -26.43 -9.84
CA GLN A 14 3.47 -25.73 -9.45
C GLN A 14 3.16 -24.26 -9.14
N PRO A 15 2.44 -23.96 -8.04
CA PRO A 15 1.92 -22.64 -7.76
C PRO A 15 3.04 -21.61 -7.49
N ILE A 16 2.87 -20.42 -8.04
CA ILE A 16 3.71 -19.24 -7.85
C ILE A 16 2.78 -18.08 -7.53
N ARG A 17 3.15 -17.30 -6.51
CA ARG A 17 2.37 -16.16 -6.07
C ARG A 17 3.09 -14.86 -6.42
N LEU A 18 2.37 -13.94 -7.04
CA LEU A 18 2.82 -12.61 -7.38
C LEU A 18 2.09 -11.58 -6.53
N TYR A 19 2.84 -10.65 -5.96
CA TYR A 19 2.33 -9.60 -5.08
C TYR A 19 2.58 -8.25 -5.74
N GLN A 20 1.50 -7.59 -6.15
CA GLN A 20 1.55 -6.25 -6.71
C GLN A 20 1.12 -5.24 -5.66
N PHE A 21 2.00 -4.29 -5.37
CA PHE A 21 1.70 -3.12 -4.56
C PHE A 21 1.56 -1.91 -5.48
N GLN A 22 0.53 -1.11 -5.31
CA GLN A 22 0.28 0.08 -6.12
C GLN A 22 -0.03 1.29 -5.26
N ARG A 23 0.63 2.41 -5.54
CA ARG A 23 0.34 3.72 -4.94
C ARG A 23 0.23 4.76 -6.05
N GLY A 24 -1.00 5.13 -6.38
CA GLY A 24 -1.28 5.99 -7.54
C GLY A 24 -0.73 5.35 -8.82
N PRO A 25 0.16 6.03 -9.58
CA PRO A 25 0.77 5.48 -10.80
C PRO A 25 1.97 4.55 -10.53
N ILE A 26 2.54 4.57 -9.32
CA ILE A 26 3.73 3.78 -8.98
C ILE A 26 3.30 2.36 -8.62
N ARG A 27 4.00 1.36 -9.17
CA ARG A 27 3.75 -0.06 -8.93
C ARG A 27 5.04 -0.77 -8.55
N TRP A 28 4.96 -1.65 -7.56
CA TRP A 28 6.02 -2.57 -7.17
C TRP A 28 5.49 -3.99 -7.30
N GLY A 29 6.24 -4.86 -7.96
CA GLY A 29 5.90 -6.28 -8.10
C GLY A 29 6.93 -7.14 -7.38
N TYR A 30 6.48 -8.07 -6.54
CA TYR A 30 7.31 -9.06 -5.86
C TYR A 30 6.81 -10.47 -6.16
N THR A 31 7.70 -11.45 -6.24
CA THR A 31 7.32 -12.85 -6.50
C THR A 31 7.84 -13.78 -5.42
N SER A 32 7.09 -14.84 -5.13
CA SER A 32 7.54 -15.95 -4.29
C SER A 32 8.52 -16.88 -5.02
N ALA A 33 8.68 -16.74 -6.34
CA ALA A 33 9.58 -17.55 -7.14
C ALA A 33 11.07 -17.21 -6.88
N ASP A 34 11.94 -18.09 -7.38
CA ASP A 34 13.40 -17.95 -7.39
C ASP A 34 13.92 -16.97 -8.45
N ARG A 35 13.06 -16.55 -9.38
CA ARG A 35 13.40 -15.71 -10.54
C ARG A 35 12.35 -14.64 -10.77
N ASN A 36 12.77 -13.56 -11.43
CA ASN A 36 11.87 -12.50 -11.87
C ASN A 36 10.85 -13.05 -12.87
N ILE A 37 9.59 -12.67 -12.71
CA ILE A 37 8.48 -13.07 -13.58
C ILE A 37 7.85 -11.81 -14.15
N THR A 38 7.62 -11.78 -15.47
CA THR A 38 6.93 -10.67 -16.11
C THR A 38 5.46 -11.02 -16.27
N HIS A 39 4.58 -10.17 -15.76
CA HIS A 39 3.14 -10.37 -15.81
C HIS A 39 2.41 -9.03 -15.99
N VAL A 40 1.48 -8.97 -16.96
CA VAL A 40 0.65 -7.78 -17.27
C VAL A 40 1.51 -6.50 -17.44
N GLY A 41 2.66 -6.64 -18.12
CA GLY A 41 3.57 -5.52 -18.40
C GLY A 41 4.37 -5.01 -17.20
N ILE A 42 4.35 -5.73 -16.06
CA ILE A 42 5.14 -5.43 -14.86
C ILE A 42 6.11 -6.60 -14.62
N VAL A 43 7.35 -6.28 -14.23
CA VAL A 43 8.32 -7.28 -13.77
C VAL A 43 8.18 -7.44 -12.26
N PHE A 44 7.78 -8.63 -11.84
CA PHE A 44 7.75 -9.03 -10.43
C PHE A 44 9.14 -9.53 -10.05
N ARG A 45 9.79 -8.82 -9.13
CA ARG A 45 11.17 -9.11 -8.74
C ARG A 45 11.23 -10.14 -7.61
N THR A 46 12.15 -11.08 -7.74
CA THR A 46 12.60 -11.90 -6.62
C THR A 46 13.36 -11.02 -5.65
N ILE A 47 13.08 -11.17 -4.36
CA ILE A 47 13.75 -10.44 -3.29
C ILE A 47 14.55 -11.39 -2.42
N GLU A 48 15.73 -10.94 -1.99
CA GLU A 48 16.56 -11.67 -1.05
C GLU A 48 15.84 -11.78 0.30
N GLY A 49 15.62 -13.00 0.79
CA GLY A 49 14.79 -13.30 1.97
C GLY A 49 13.34 -13.68 1.63
N GLY A 50 12.93 -13.57 0.36
CA GLY A 50 11.63 -14.02 -0.14
C GLY A 50 10.45 -13.19 0.36
N ILE A 51 9.27 -13.51 -0.15
CA ILE A 51 7.99 -12.98 0.35
C ILE A 51 7.09 -14.15 0.67
N THR A 52 6.51 -14.14 1.85
CA THR A 52 5.58 -15.17 2.30
C THR A 52 4.32 -14.52 2.85
N ASP A 53 3.20 -15.21 2.70
CA ASP A 53 1.93 -14.84 3.32
C ASP A 53 1.52 -15.90 4.36
N ASP A 54 0.68 -15.51 5.31
CA ASP A 54 0.19 -16.39 6.38
C ASP A 54 -1.09 -17.16 5.98
N GLY A 55 -1.45 -17.15 4.70
CA GLY A 55 -2.65 -17.76 4.14
C GLY A 55 -3.80 -16.78 3.99
N ILE A 56 -4.49 -16.85 2.84
CA ILE A 56 -5.68 -16.06 2.56
C ILE A 56 -6.88 -16.68 3.29
N ARG A 57 -7.55 -15.87 4.11
CA ARG A 57 -8.76 -16.24 4.87
C ARG A 57 -9.94 -15.42 4.37
N GLN A 58 -11.09 -16.07 4.25
CA GLN A 58 -12.37 -15.47 3.83
C GLN A 58 -13.47 -16.00 4.75
N THR A 59 -13.48 -15.49 5.97
CA THR A 59 -14.41 -15.90 7.03
C THR A 59 -15.60 -14.96 7.16
N GLY A 60 -15.54 -13.78 6.52
CA GLY A 60 -16.57 -12.74 6.60
C GLY A 60 -16.44 -11.86 7.85
N ASP A 61 -15.38 -12.04 8.64
CA ASP A 61 -14.98 -11.15 9.72
C ASP A 61 -13.72 -10.40 9.28
N ALA A 62 -13.82 -9.07 9.15
CA ALA A 62 -12.74 -8.22 8.67
C ALA A 62 -11.47 -8.27 9.54
N GLN A 63 -11.59 -8.54 10.84
CA GLN A 63 -10.41 -8.67 11.71
C GLN A 63 -9.73 -10.02 11.49
N ALA A 64 -10.51 -11.11 11.38
CA ALA A 64 -10.00 -12.45 11.14
C ALA A 64 -9.40 -12.62 9.73
N ASP A 65 -9.91 -11.86 8.76
CA ASP A 65 -9.49 -11.90 7.35
C ASP A 65 -8.31 -10.96 7.03
N THR A 66 -7.66 -10.41 8.07
CA THR A 66 -6.42 -9.65 7.90
C THR A 66 -5.31 -10.56 7.38
N LEU A 67 -4.71 -10.20 6.24
CA LEU A 67 -3.60 -10.93 5.63
C LEU A 67 -2.27 -10.33 6.09
N THR A 68 -1.34 -11.18 6.55
CA THR A 68 0.00 -10.76 6.96
C THR A 68 1.04 -11.23 5.95
N LEU A 69 1.65 -10.29 5.24
CA LEU A 69 2.78 -10.56 4.36
C LEU A 69 4.09 -10.37 5.12
N THR A 70 4.96 -11.36 5.11
CA THR A 70 6.32 -11.28 5.65
C THR A 70 7.29 -11.08 4.51
N LEU A 71 8.06 -10.00 4.59
CA LEU A 71 9.02 -9.62 3.56
C LEU A 71 10.23 -8.88 4.17
N PRO A 72 11.35 -8.81 3.45
CA PRO A 72 12.53 -8.07 3.87
C PRO A 72 12.23 -6.59 4.15
N ALA A 73 12.74 -6.09 5.26
CA ALA A 73 12.62 -4.70 5.66
C ALA A 73 13.28 -3.73 4.66
N SER A 74 14.25 -4.20 3.88
CA SER A 74 14.96 -3.43 2.83
C SER A 74 14.11 -3.14 1.59
N THR A 75 12.92 -3.74 1.45
CA THR A 75 12.04 -3.50 0.30
C THR A 75 11.51 -2.06 0.26
N ASP A 76 11.29 -1.55 -0.95
CA ASP A 76 10.77 -0.19 -1.17
C ASP A 76 9.44 0.03 -0.44
N VAL A 77 8.55 -0.97 -0.47
CA VAL A 77 7.26 -0.91 0.21
C VAL A 77 7.43 -0.84 1.73
N ALA A 78 8.32 -1.64 2.33
CA ALA A 78 8.57 -1.57 3.77
C ALA A 78 9.20 -0.23 4.16
N GLN A 79 10.28 0.19 3.48
CA GLN A 79 11.01 1.42 3.80
C GLN A 79 10.10 2.66 3.75
N MET A 80 9.11 2.67 2.86
CA MET A 80 8.12 3.76 2.79
C MET A 80 7.31 3.95 4.08
N TYR A 81 7.11 2.91 4.88
CA TYR A 81 6.38 2.97 6.16
C TYR A 81 7.29 3.16 7.38
N ARG A 82 8.59 3.33 7.19
CA ARG A 82 9.57 3.29 8.30
C ARG A 82 9.54 4.50 9.22
N VAL A 83 9.29 5.69 8.67
CA VAL A 83 9.23 6.95 9.45
C VAL A 83 7.78 7.39 9.63
N VAL A 84 7.05 7.53 8.54
CA VAL A 84 5.65 7.90 8.53
C VAL A 84 4.95 7.17 7.40
N ALA A 85 3.73 6.68 7.64
CA ALA A 85 2.94 6.05 6.61
C ALA A 85 2.66 7.03 5.45
N PRO A 86 2.63 6.57 4.21
CA PRO A 86 2.29 7.43 3.07
C PRO A 86 0.85 7.95 3.18
N GLY A 87 0.63 9.20 2.78
CA GLY A 87 -0.71 9.80 2.79
C GLY A 87 -1.68 9.19 1.77
N GLN A 88 -1.18 8.51 0.73
CA GLN A 88 -1.98 7.74 -0.22
C GLN A 88 -1.98 6.25 0.16
N THR A 89 -3.16 5.64 0.08
CA THR A 89 -3.34 4.20 0.34
C THR A 89 -2.56 3.38 -0.68
N VAL A 90 -1.85 2.36 -0.19
CA VAL A 90 -1.16 1.38 -1.02
C VAL A 90 -2.11 0.20 -1.22
N GLN A 91 -2.52 -0.02 -2.47
CA GLN A 91 -3.33 -1.16 -2.87
C GLN A 91 -2.44 -2.39 -3.05
N VAL A 92 -2.98 -3.55 -2.71
CA VAL A 92 -2.30 -4.83 -2.86
C VAL A 92 -3.19 -5.77 -3.66
N THR A 93 -2.60 -6.42 -4.66
CA THR A 93 -3.25 -7.43 -5.50
C THR A 93 -2.34 -8.65 -5.56
N ILE A 94 -2.92 -9.82 -5.27
CA ILE A 94 -2.20 -11.09 -5.24
C ILE A 94 -2.73 -11.96 -6.37
N PHE A 95 -1.79 -12.47 -7.17
CA PHE A 95 -2.06 -13.35 -8.29
C PHE A 95 -1.46 -14.72 -8.01
N ASP A 96 -2.22 -15.78 -8.26
CA ASP A 96 -1.70 -17.15 -8.32
C ASP A 96 -1.55 -17.57 -9.78
N LEU A 97 -0.42 -18.20 -10.07
CA LEU A 97 -0.02 -18.72 -11.37
C LEU A 97 0.60 -20.10 -11.18
N HIS A 98 0.77 -20.86 -12.26
CA HIS A 98 1.60 -22.05 -12.26
C HIS A 98 2.85 -21.87 -13.11
N TYR A 99 3.94 -22.52 -12.69
CA TYR A 99 5.16 -22.54 -13.48
C TYR A 99 4.90 -23.18 -14.86
N GLY A 100 5.28 -22.48 -15.92
CA GLY A 100 5.07 -22.94 -17.30
C GLY A 100 3.67 -22.66 -17.87
N ASP A 101 2.76 -22.08 -17.09
CA ASP A 101 1.47 -21.58 -17.57
C ASP A 101 1.46 -20.03 -17.62
N ASN A 102 0.74 -19.49 -18.60
CA ASN A 102 0.46 -18.05 -18.69
C ASN A 102 -0.89 -17.68 -18.05
N GLY A 103 -1.70 -18.68 -17.69
CA GLY A 103 -2.92 -18.50 -16.91
C GLY A 103 -2.63 -17.93 -15.52
N TYR A 104 -3.54 -17.09 -15.04
CA TYR A 104 -3.45 -16.47 -13.73
C TYR A 104 -4.83 -16.28 -13.11
N LEU A 105 -4.87 -16.25 -11.78
CA LEU A 105 -6.07 -15.95 -11.00
C LEU A 105 -5.75 -14.85 -10.00
N VAL A 106 -6.60 -13.83 -9.90
CA VAL A 106 -6.54 -12.86 -8.80
C VAL A 106 -7.20 -13.48 -7.58
N VAL A 107 -6.42 -13.82 -6.57
CA VAL A 107 -6.92 -14.55 -5.39
C VAL A 107 -7.25 -13.60 -4.24
N TRP A 108 -6.60 -12.44 -4.19
CA TRP A 108 -6.84 -11.48 -3.12
C TRP A 108 -6.59 -10.03 -3.56
N ILE A 109 -7.43 -9.12 -3.07
CA ILE A 109 -7.36 -7.69 -3.31
C ILE A 109 -7.63 -6.95 -1.99
N GLY A 110 -6.85 -5.91 -1.73
CA GLY A 110 -7.06 -5.06 -0.57
C GLY A 110 -6.07 -3.92 -0.49
N ASN A 111 -5.84 -3.43 0.72
CA ASN A 111 -4.94 -2.30 0.99
C ASN A 111 -3.99 -2.61 2.14
N VAL A 112 -2.81 -2.01 2.14
CA VAL A 112 -1.89 -2.05 3.28
C VAL A 112 -2.44 -1.18 4.41
N ALA A 113 -2.71 -1.80 5.56
CA ALA A 113 -3.12 -1.12 6.78
C ALA A 113 -1.92 -0.55 7.55
N GLY A 114 -0.81 -1.28 7.56
CA GLY A 114 0.41 -0.84 8.23
C GLY A 114 1.54 -1.86 8.08
N VAL A 115 2.72 -1.46 8.53
CA VAL A 115 3.93 -2.31 8.49
C VAL A 115 4.55 -2.35 9.88
N LYS A 116 4.75 -3.56 10.39
CA LYS A 116 5.45 -3.82 11.65
C LYS A 116 6.84 -4.39 11.36
N PHE A 117 7.87 -3.64 11.70
CA PHE A 117 9.25 -4.13 11.66
C PHE A 117 9.48 -5.03 12.87
N THR A 118 9.71 -6.32 12.64
CA THR A 118 9.99 -7.27 13.73
C THR A 118 11.45 -7.17 14.13
N ASP A 119 12.33 -7.16 13.13
CA ASP A 119 13.78 -7.04 13.27
C ASP A 119 14.31 -6.04 12.23
N GLN A 120 15.63 -5.81 12.21
CA GLN A 120 16.26 -4.97 11.18
C GLN A 120 16.13 -5.52 9.76
N ILE A 121 15.90 -6.84 9.62
CA ILE A 121 15.89 -7.55 8.33
C ILE A 121 14.46 -7.88 7.90
N THR A 122 13.50 -8.03 8.83
CA THR A 122 12.17 -8.57 8.54
C THR A 122 11.05 -7.58 8.88
N ALA A 123 10.15 -7.37 7.94
CA ALA A 123 8.94 -6.56 8.09
C ALA A 123 7.68 -7.41 7.83
N LYS A 124 6.68 -7.21 8.68
CA LYS A 124 5.34 -7.79 8.55
C LYS A 124 4.38 -6.71 8.08
N VAL A 125 3.90 -6.83 6.85
CA VAL A 125 2.93 -5.93 6.23
C VAL A 125 1.53 -6.48 6.50
N GLN A 126 0.74 -5.73 7.26
CA GLN A 126 -0.66 -6.05 7.52
C GLN A 126 -1.52 -5.48 6.39
N CYS A 127 -2.27 -6.36 5.75
CA CYS A 127 -3.13 -6.05 4.62
C CYS A 127 -4.59 -6.33 5.01
N GLN A 128 -5.46 -5.38 4.68
CA GLN A 128 -6.90 -5.45 4.96
C GLN A 128 -7.67 -5.57 3.66
N THR A 129 -8.76 -6.34 3.68
CA THR A 129 -9.66 -6.48 2.54
C THR A 129 -10.45 -5.19 2.31
N LEU A 130 -11.15 -5.12 1.18
CA LEU A 130 -12.07 -4.01 0.91
C LEU A 130 -13.21 -3.95 1.94
N GLU A 131 -13.65 -5.09 2.45
CA GLU A 131 -14.76 -5.21 3.41
C GLU A 131 -14.49 -4.46 4.71
N THR A 132 -13.24 -4.48 5.20
CA THR A 132 -12.83 -3.68 6.38
C THR A 132 -13.11 -2.19 6.20
N THR A 133 -13.13 -1.69 4.95
CA THR A 133 -13.46 -0.28 4.70
C THR A 133 -14.96 0.00 4.76
N LEU A 134 -15.81 -1.01 4.54
CA LEU A 134 -17.27 -0.90 4.62
C LEU A 134 -17.78 -0.85 6.06
N GLU A 135 -17.05 -1.46 7.01
CA GLU A 135 -17.37 -1.38 8.44
C GLU A 135 -17.11 0.00 9.05
N ARG A 136 -16.40 0.88 8.33
CA ARG A 136 -16.11 2.22 8.83
C ARG A 136 -17.42 2.98 9.02
N THR A 137 -17.59 3.56 10.21
CA THR A 137 -18.74 4.41 10.52
C THR A 137 -18.91 5.49 9.45
N GLY A 138 -20.08 5.49 8.82
CA GLY A 138 -20.45 6.34 7.69
C GLY A 138 -20.49 7.82 8.03
N LEU A 139 -21.66 8.35 8.39
CA LEU A 139 -21.84 9.79 8.65
C LEU A 139 -21.03 10.25 9.88
N ARG A 140 -19.80 10.71 9.66
CA ARG A 140 -18.94 11.28 10.71
C ARG A 140 -19.17 12.76 10.97
N LYS A 141 -19.80 13.46 10.02
CA LYS A 141 -20.07 14.90 10.11
C LYS A 141 -21.41 15.13 10.80
N THR A 142 -21.36 15.60 12.05
CA THR A 142 -22.51 16.13 12.77
C THR A 142 -22.58 17.65 12.61
N TRP A 143 -23.72 18.26 12.97
CA TRP A 143 -23.86 19.72 12.95
C TRP A 143 -22.90 20.34 13.97
N MET A 144 -22.06 21.27 13.52
CA MET A 144 -21.17 22.05 14.37
C MET A 144 -20.99 23.46 13.79
N ARG A 145 -20.59 24.43 14.61
CA ARG A 145 -20.38 25.82 14.17
C ARG A 145 -19.12 26.00 13.30
N GLY A 146 -18.10 25.16 13.50
CA GLY A 146 -16.88 25.17 12.69
C GLY A 146 -17.05 24.44 11.36
N CYS A 147 -16.19 24.74 10.38
CA CYS A 147 -16.14 23.98 9.13
C CYS A 147 -15.56 22.57 9.39
N SER A 148 -16.29 21.50 9.05
CA SER A 148 -15.85 20.11 9.25
C SER A 148 -15.10 19.53 8.05
N ASN A 149 -14.92 20.33 7.00
CA ASN A 149 -14.21 19.91 5.80
C ASN A 149 -12.71 20.12 5.98
N THR A 150 -11.92 19.13 5.55
CA THR A 150 -10.47 19.28 5.40
C THR A 150 -10.18 20.38 4.37
N LEU A 151 -9.19 21.22 4.65
CA LEU A 151 -8.78 22.29 3.72
C LEU A 151 -8.41 21.69 2.35
N TYR A 152 -8.92 22.30 1.27
CA TYR A 152 -8.73 21.86 -0.12
C TYR A 152 -9.41 20.53 -0.51
N ASP A 153 -10.23 19.94 0.36
CA ASP A 153 -11.05 18.79 -0.01
C ASP A 153 -12.13 19.19 -1.04
N ASN A 154 -12.70 18.19 -1.73
CA ASN A 154 -13.76 18.35 -2.73
C ASN A 154 -15.00 19.08 -2.18
N ALA A 155 -15.22 19.02 -0.86
CA ALA A 155 -16.26 19.77 -0.17
C ALA A 155 -15.84 21.19 0.25
N CYS A 156 -14.56 21.44 0.54
CA CYS A 156 -14.05 22.76 0.94
C CYS A 156 -13.92 23.70 -0.27
N ARG A 157 -13.39 23.20 -1.39
CA ARG A 157 -13.22 23.93 -2.67
C ARG A 157 -12.43 25.25 -2.60
N ALA A 158 -11.75 25.56 -1.49
CA ALA A 158 -10.90 26.73 -1.40
C ALA A 158 -9.77 26.65 -2.46
N PRO A 159 -9.46 27.73 -3.18
CA PRO A 159 -8.46 27.71 -4.24
C PRO A 159 -7.04 27.66 -3.66
N ARG A 160 -6.43 26.46 -3.67
CA ARG A 160 -5.08 26.22 -3.13
C ARG A 160 -4.02 27.17 -3.67
N ASN A 161 -4.09 27.49 -4.96
CA ASN A 161 -3.12 28.36 -5.61
C ASN A 161 -3.12 29.80 -5.08
N ASN A 162 -4.22 30.25 -4.47
CA ASN A 162 -4.31 31.60 -3.92
C ASN A 162 -3.71 31.71 -2.52
N PHE A 163 -3.58 30.59 -1.81
CA PHE A 163 -3.16 30.54 -0.41
C PHE A 163 -1.86 29.75 -0.20
N LYS A 164 -1.22 29.26 -1.26
CA LYS A 164 0.08 28.57 -1.15
C LYS A 164 1.23 29.59 -1.06
N THR A 165 2.19 29.30 -0.20
CA THR A 165 3.48 30.00 -0.17
C THR A 165 4.55 28.99 -0.59
N GLU A 166 5.21 29.25 -1.72
CA GLU A 166 6.32 28.44 -2.19
C GLU A 166 7.64 29.11 -1.77
N GLY A 167 8.59 28.32 -1.29
CA GLY A 167 9.88 28.83 -0.82
C GLY A 167 10.90 27.72 -0.66
N VAL A 168 12.18 28.09 -0.76
CA VAL A 168 13.31 27.19 -0.49
C VAL A 168 13.68 27.30 0.98
N ILE A 169 13.90 26.16 1.63
CA ILE A 169 14.33 26.08 3.02
C ILE A 169 15.79 26.56 3.11
N THR A 170 16.04 27.58 3.94
CA THR A 170 17.38 28.15 4.16
C THR A 170 18.05 27.62 5.41
N HIS A 171 17.27 27.25 6.43
CA HIS A 171 17.78 26.69 7.68
C HIS A 171 16.77 25.73 8.30
N MET A 172 17.26 24.69 8.99
CA MET A 172 16.43 23.79 9.78
C MET A 172 17.11 23.56 11.14
N ASP A 173 16.46 24.01 12.20
CA ASP A 173 16.69 23.50 13.55
C ASP A 173 15.62 22.44 13.81
N GLY A 174 15.90 21.42 14.63
CA GLY A 174 14.96 20.29 14.84
C GLY A 174 13.52 20.67 15.28
N ILE A 175 13.26 21.93 15.63
CA ILE A 175 11.96 22.49 16.02
C ILE A 175 11.51 23.65 15.10
N SER A 176 12.37 24.20 14.24
CA SER A 176 12.04 25.36 13.39
C SER A 176 12.61 25.26 11.99
N ILE A 177 11.84 25.75 11.00
CA ILE A 177 12.25 25.80 9.61
C ILE A 177 12.30 27.27 9.19
N GLY A 178 13.48 27.72 8.78
CA GLY A 178 13.70 29.04 8.20
C GLY A 178 13.53 29.00 6.69
N PHE A 179 12.70 29.90 6.14
CA PHE A 179 12.59 30.11 4.69
C PHE A 179 12.20 31.57 4.40
N ALA A 180 12.80 32.16 3.38
CA ALA A 180 12.67 33.60 3.12
C ALA A 180 11.22 34.03 2.80
N ALA A 181 10.43 33.17 2.17
CA ALA A 181 9.05 33.48 1.79
C ALA A 181 8.09 33.63 2.99
N ALA A 182 8.49 33.19 4.20
CA ALA A 182 7.70 33.35 5.43
C ALA A 182 7.55 34.83 5.82
N SER A 183 8.56 35.66 5.56
CA SER A 183 8.56 37.07 5.95
C SER A 183 7.55 37.92 5.18
N GLY A 184 7.07 37.42 4.03
CA GLY A 184 6.05 38.09 3.21
C GLY A 184 4.63 37.87 3.70
N GLN A 185 4.42 37.08 4.75
CA GLN A 185 3.09 36.73 5.26
C GLN A 185 2.86 37.30 6.67
N PRO A 186 1.60 37.61 7.04
CA PRO A 186 1.28 38.05 8.39
C PRO A 186 1.53 36.94 9.42
N ASN A 187 1.76 37.34 10.67
CA ASN A 187 1.89 36.37 11.76
C ASN A 187 0.59 35.57 11.92
N GLY A 188 0.68 34.24 11.91
CA GLY A 188 -0.47 33.32 11.99
C GLY A 188 -1.09 32.91 10.65
N TYR A 189 -0.38 33.13 9.54
CA TYR A 189 -0.75 32.66 8.19
C TYR A 189 -0.56 31.14 8.00
#